data_AF-U5S287-F1
#
_entry.id   AF-U5S287-F1
#
_cell.length_a   1.000
_cell.length_b   1.000
_cell.length_c   1.000
_cell.angle_alpha   90.00
_cell.angle_beta   90.00
_cell.angle_gamma   90.00
#
_symmetry.space_group_name_H-M   'P 1'
#
loop_
_entity.id
_entity.type
_entity.pdbx_description
1 polymer ?
#
loop_
_entity_poly.entity_id
_entity_poly.type
_entity_poly.pdbx_seq_one_letter_code
_entity_poly.pdbx_strand_id
1 'polypeptide(L)'
;TLTGLGEGARNNGAFISPEFGPCVGLFSLITDLPLEPTPPIDAGMWRFCQTCTKCADECPAQCISKEHEPTWDVPKIYGKEDTTHIPGRKQFWT
;
A
#
# COMPACT_ATOMS: atom_id res chain seq x y z
N THR A 1 13.51 -8.60 4.44
CA THR A 1 13.04 -9.15 3.15
C THR A 1 11.51 -9.08 3.13
N LEU A 2 10.87 -9.05 1.96
CA LEU A 2 9.40 -9.14 1.87
C LEU A 2 8.95 -10.58 2.17
N THR A 3 7.78 -10.75 2.80
CA THR A 3 7.32 -12.05 3.36
C THR A 3 6.12 -12.67 2.64
N GLY A 4 5.60 -12.03 1.58
CA GLY A 4 4.50 -12.59 0.78
C GLY A 4 3.15 -12.70 1.49
N LEU A 5 2.94 -11.99 2.61
CA LEU A 5 1.72 -12.15 3.43
C LEU A 5 0.50 -11.36 2.90
N GLY A 6 0.69 -10.47 1.94
CA GLY A 6 -0.34 -9.53 1.52
C GLY A 6 0.14 -8.63 0.39
N GLU A 7 -0.77 -7.79 -0.09
CA GLU A 7 -0.51 -6.77 -1.10
C GLU A 7 -0.71 -5.37 -0.53
N GLY A 8 -0.15 -4.37 -1.21
CA GLY A 8 -0.47 -2.98 -0.97
C GLY A 8 -1.88 -2.62 -1.46
N ALA A 9 -2.43 -1.54 -0.92
CA ALA A 9 -3.76 -1.05 -1.26
C ALA A 9 -3.76 0.44 -1.65
N ARG A 10 -4.96 0.95 -1.98
CA ARG A 10 -5.21 2.36 -2.34
C ARG A 10 -4.76 3.38 -1.29
N ASN A 11 -4.84 3.05 -0.01
CA ASN A 11 -4.40 3.96 1.04
C ASN A 11 -2.87 3.90 1.17
N ASN A 12 -2.15 4.52 0.24
CA ASN A 12 -0.69 4.64 0.29
C ASN A 12 0.06 3.30 0.43
N GLY A 13 -0.41 2.26 -0.25
CA GLY A 13 0.19 0.94 -0.18
C GLY A 13 -0.03 0.23 1.17
N ALA A 14 -1.03 0.62 1.96
CA ALA A 14 -1.43 -0.07 3.18
C ALA A 14 -1.61 -1.58 2.93
N PHE A 15 -1.16 -2.38 3.88
CA PHE A 15 -1.16 -3.83 3.77
C PHE A 15 -2.58 -4.41 3.84
N ILE A 16 -2.88 -5.37 2.94
CA ILE A 16 -4.09 -6.20 2.98
C ILE A 16 -3.67 -7.66 2.91
N SER A 17 -4.09 -8.46 3.90
CA SER A 17 -3.99 -9.93 3.85
C SER A 17 -5.21 -10.52 3.14
N PRO A 18 -5.05 -11.57 2.32
CA PRO A 18 -6.17 -12.31 1.74
C PRO A 18 -7.13 -12.90 2.79
N GLU A 19 -6.60 -13.32 3.94
CA GLU A 19 -7.34 -14.01 5.00
C GLU A 19 -8.08 -13.05 5.94
N PHE A 20 -7.46 -11.90 6.25
CA PHE A 20 -7.92 -11.00 7.31
C PHE A 20 -8.20 -9.57 6.85
N GLY A 21 -7.95 -9.25 5.58
CA GLY A 21 -8.13 -7.91 5.04
C GLY A 21 -7.12 -6.90 5.60
N PRO A 22 -7.50 -5.61 5.72
CA PRO A 22 -6.61 -4.54 6.19
C PRO A 22 -6.48 -4.45 7.72
N CYS A 23 -7.31 -5.16 8.49
CA CYS A 23 -7.39 -5.03 9.95
C CYS A 23 -6.40 -5.95 10.67
N VAL A 24 -5.10 -5.80 10.38
CA VAL A 24 -4.04 -6.65 10.93
C VAL A 24 -2.82 -5.85 11.35
N GLY A 25 -2.15 -6.32 12.40
CA GLY A 25 -0.84 -5.82 12.82
C GLY A 25 0.28 -6.63 12.16
N LEU A 26 1.30 -5.94 11.65
CA LEU A 26 2.50 -6.56 11.12
C LEU A 26 3.66 -6.39 12.09
N PHE A 27 4.39 -7.47 12.34
CA PHE A 27 5.62 -7.48 13.10
C PHE A 27 6.71 -8.13 12.26
N SER A 28 7.94 -7.65 12.40
CA SER A 28 9.10 -8.21 11.71
C SER A 28 10.24 -8.37 12.70
N LEU A 29 10.91 -9.51 12.62
CA LEU A 29 12.10 -9.81 13.40
C LEU A 29 13.29 -9.90 12.43
N ILE A 30 14.39 -9.25 12.80
CA ILE A 30 15.63 -9.30 12.03
C ILE A 30 16.53 -10.35 12.68
N THR A 31 16.98 -11.31 11.89
CA THR A 31 17.85 -12.41 12.34
C THR A 31 18.82 -12.78 11.23
N ASP A 32 19.96 -13.34 11.62
CA ASP A 32 20.99 -13.94 10.78
C ASP A 32 20.78 -15.45 10.55
N LEU A 33 19.74 -16.04 11.15
CA LEU A 33 19.34 -17.42 10.88
C LEU A 33 19.07 -17.60 9.37
N PRO A 34 19.69 -18.59 8.71
CA PRO A 34 19.42 -18.84 7.30
C PRO A 34 18.00 -19.36 7.12
N LEU A 35 17.14 -18.54 6.52
CA LEU A 35 15.75 -18.84 6.21
C LEU A 35 15.50 -18.69 4.72
N GLU A 36 14.66 -19.55 4.16
CA GLU A 36 14.22 -19.43 2.77
C GLU A 36 13.24 -18.24 2.63
N PRO A 37 13.44 -17.33 1.66
CA PRO A 37 12.50 -16.24 1.43
C PRO A 37 11.16 -16.75 0.89
N THR A 38 10.06 -16.27 1.48
CA THR A 38 8.72 -16.49 0.93
C THR A 38 8.53 -15.68 -0.35
N PRO A 39 7.99 -16.26 -1.43
CA PRO A 39 7.71 -15.51 -2.65
C PRO A 39 6.59 -14.47 -2.43
N PRO A 40 6.55 -13.39 -3.23
CA PRO A 40 5.43 -12.46 -3.23
C PRO A 40 4.14 -13.15 -3.69
N ILE A 41 3.00 -12.59 -3.27
CA ILE A 41 1.66 -13.05 -3.70
C ILE A 41 1.02 -12.07 -4.67
N ASP A 42 0.06 -12.58 -5.45
CA ASP A 42 -0.87 -11.81 -6.27
C ASP A 42 -2.28 -12.45 -6.14
N ALA A 43 -3.00 -12.01 -5.12
CA ALA A 43 -4.40 -12.30 -4.85
C ALA A 43 -5.35 -11.22 -5.43
N GLY A 44 -4.81 -10.24 -6.16
CA GLY A 44 -5.58 -9.28 -6.97
C GLY A 44 -6.09 -8.06 -6.20
N MET A 45 -5.68 -7.85 -4.96
CA MET A 45 -6.11 -6.69 -4.17
C MET A 45 -5.65 -5.37 -4.80
N TRP A 46 -4.46 -5.34 -5.39
CA TRP A 46 -3.94 -4.16 -6.09
C TRP A 46 -4.81 -3.79 -7.30
N ARG A 47 -5.23 -4.79 -8.09
CA ARG A 47 -6.10 -4.61 -9.26
C ARG A 47 -7.51 -4.20 -8.82
N PHE A 48 -8.03 -4.81 -7.76
CA PHE A 48 -9.33 -4.45 -7.19
C PHE A 48 -9.39 -2.99 -6.72
N CYS A 49 -8.28 -2.46 -6.19
CA CYS A 49 -8.21 -1.06 -5.79
C CYS A 49 -8.49 -0.10 -6.95
N GLN A 50 -8.16 -0.45 -8.20
CA GLN A 50 -8.38 0.37 -9.39
C GLN A 50 -9.86 0.59 -9.70
N THR A 51 -10.78 -0.23 -9.19
CA THR A 51 -12.22 -0.08 -9.45
C THR A 51 -13.05 0.25 -8.20
N CYS A 52 -12.51 0.07 -7.00
CA CYS A 52 -13.32 0.08 -5.77
C CYS A 52 -13.62 1.46 -5.17
N THR A 53 -12.60 2.31 -4.99
CA THR A 53 -12.62 3.66 -4.33
C THR A 53 -13.29 3.80 -2.94
N LYS A 54 -13.92 2.76 -2.38
CA LYS A 54 -14.72 2.85 -1.15
C LYS A 54 -14.01 3.50 0.05
N CYS A 55 -12.74 3.18 0.29
CA CYS A 55 -11.98 3.81 1.37
C CYS A 55 -11.76 5.31 1.15
N ALA A 56 -11.63 5.76 -0.10
CA ALA A 56 -11.49 7.16 -0.44
C ALA A 56 -12.80 7.93 -0.32
N ASP A 57 -13.93 7.28 -0.63
CA ASP A 57 -15.25 7.88 -0.48
C ASP A 57 -15.61 8.10 1.00
N GLU A 58 -15.29 7.14 1.87
CA GLU A 58 -15.59 7.19 3.30
C GLU A 58 -14.57 7.99 4.13
N CYS A 59 -13.43 8.40 3.55
CA CYS A 59 -12.38 9.10 4.29
C CYS A 59 -12.87 10.46 4.81
N PRO A 60 -12.98 10.70 6.13
CA PRO A 60 -13.52 11.97 6.64
C PRO A 60 -12.69 13.19 6.24
N ALA A 61 -11.38 13.00 6.08
CA ALA A 61 -10.43 14.03 5.70
C ALA A 61 -10.18 14.11 4.18
N GLN A 62 -10.79 13.22 3.38
CA GLN A 62 -10.64 13.14 1.92
C GLN A 62 -9.17 13.10 1.47
N CYS A 63 -8.29 12.44 2.26
CA CYS A 63 -6.86 12.36 1.96
C CYS A 63 -6.52 11.25 0.96
N ILE A 64 -7.44 10.30 0.72
CA ILE A 64 -7.15 9.15 -0.11
C ILE A 64 -7.50 9.47 -1.57
N SER A 65 -6.55 9.22 -2.48
CA SER A 65 -6.79 9.39 -3.91
C SER A 65 -8.00 8.59 -4.41
N LYS A 66 -8.81 9.22 -5.26
CA LYS A 66 -9.94 8.60 -5.97
C LYS A 66 -9.60 8.17 -7.40
N GLU A 67 -8.37 8.45 -7.85
CA GLU A 67 -7.94 8.08 -9.20
C GLU A 67 -8.01 6.57 -9.40
N HIS A 68 -8.41 6.14 -10.59
CA HIS A 68 -8.50 4.71 -10.91
C HIS A 68 -7.12 4.13 -11.28
N GLU A 69 -6.18 4.97 -11.69
CA GLU A 69 -4.81 4.59 -12.04
C GLU A 69 -3.81 5.09 -10.99
N PRO A 70 -2.89 4.24 -10.52
CA PRO A 70 -1.80 4.68 -9.64
C PRO A 70 -0.74 5.45 -10.43
N THR A 71 0.07 6.26 -9.76
CA THR A 71 1.13 7.08 -10.40
C THR A 71 2.50 6.85 -9.75
N TRP A 72 3.56 7.14 -10.50
CA TRP A 72 4.93 7.20 -9.98
C TRP A 72 5.27 8.56 -9.36
N ASP A 73 4.47 9.59 -9.70
CA ASP A 73 4.73 10.96 -9.28
C ASP A 73 4.25 11.17 -7.85
N VAL A 74 5.17 11.51 -6.97
CA VAL A 74 4.88 11.80 -5.56
C VAL A 74 4.22 13.18 -5.47
N PRO A 75 3.05 13.33 -4.82
CA PRO A 75 2.36 14.61 -4.71
C PRO A 75 3.11 15.58 -3.82
N LYS A 76 2.88 16.89 -3.99
CA LYS A 76 3.42 17.90 -3.07
C LYS A 76 2.58 17.97 -1.80
N ILE A 77 3.23 18.07 -0.64
CA ILE A 77 2.57 18.24 0.65
C ILE A 77 2.56 19.72 1.01
N TYR A 78 1.38 20.33 1.12
CA TYR A 78 1.20 21.77 1.39
C TYR A 78 2.01 22.68 0.45
N GLY A 79 2.11 22.29 -0.82
CA GLY A 79 2.86 23.03 -1.85
C GLY A 79 4.39 22.87 -1.78
N LYS A 80 4.90 22.08 -0.83
CA LYS A 80 6.33 21.77 -0.69
C LYS A 80 6.64 20.38 -1.24
N GLU A 81 7.91 20.17 -1.57
CA GLU A 81 8.42 18.84 -1.94
C GLU A 81 8.13 17.84 -0.82
N ASP A 82 7.71 16.66 -1.21
CA ASP A 82 7.37 15.58 -0.29
C ASP A 82 8.63 14.91 0.25
N THR A 83 8.79 14.92 1.57
CA THR A 83 9.90 14.27 2.27
C THR A 83 9.47 13.07 3.09
N THR A 84 8.19 12.70 3.02
CA THR A 84 7.56 11.67 3.85
C THR A 84 7.34 10.36 3.09
N HIS A 85 7.04 10.46 1.80
CA HIS A 85 6.86 9.31 0.93
C HIS A 85 8.21 8.83 0.38
N ILE A 86 8.40 7.51 0.37
CA ILE A 86 9.55 6.88 -0.27
C ILE A 86 9.29 6.86 -1.78
N PRO A 87 10.10 7.55 -2.61
CA PRO A 87 9.91 7.61 -4.06
C PRO A 87 10.21 6.26 -4.73
N GLY A 88 9.86 6.13 -6.02
CA GLY A 88 10.21 4.96 -6.83
C GLY A 88 9.24 3.78 -6.71
N ARG A 89 8.00 4.01 -6.25
CA ARG A 89 6.92 3.01 -6.26
C ARG A 89 5.70 3.60 -6.96
N LYS A 90 5.01 2.80 -7.79
CA LYS A 90 3.74 3.21 -8.41
C LYS A 90 2.62 3.06 -7.39
N GLN A 91 2.01 4.15 -6.94
CA GLN A 91 1.01 4.10 -5.88
C GLN A 91 -0.16 5.06 -6.06
N PHE A 92 -1.21 4.81 -5.28
CA PHE A 92 -2.26 5.78 -5.00
C PHE A 92 -1.79 6.61 -3.79
N TRP A 93 -1.08 7.69 -4.08
CA TRP A 93 -0.55 8.59 -3.05
C TRP A 93 -1.69 9.32 -2.33
N THR A 94 -1.45 9.62 -1.06
CA THR A 94 -2.40 10.27 -0.14
C THR A 94 -1.74 11.40 0.62
#